data_AF-A0A1F5AX22-F1
#
_entry.id   AF-A0A1F5AX22-F1
#
_cell.length_a   1.000
_cell.length_b   1.000
_cell.length_c   1.000
_cell.angle_alpha   90.00
_cell.angle_beta   90.00
_cell.angle_gamma   90.00
#
_symmetry.space_group_name_H-M   'P 1'
#
loop_
_entity.id
_entity.type
_entity.pdbx_description
1 polymer ?
#
loop_
_entity_poly.entity_id
_entity_poly.type
_entity_poly.pdbx_seq_one_letter_code
_entity_poly.pdbx_strand_id
1 'polypeptide(L)'
;MMRSKFAAFAVFLVGLTAGFLPAQDQPKIQEEVVVRWWLVPVYAMNKNGTPALGLKAGDFEVLVDKKPVPYFDLHIKEFRVPEARDQSAAAGFVRRFEKKLVFLVFDSAFSNYVLLEKAKKVAGAMMNQEGEGAQFIALSIEPFKGLQAIAGPTRDRSLIAQNIDRYVSGKKADYLRSSAMDSTSIRNVYPEGDRRNPDELWTPGRRVSQLERLDTGEARRIASVYTRAMVTINLILGYFKENSKVVYLFSCGIPQSAMDWKTEGHVDPTGQMAGTDDMFLNIRPDHFNRQALADIARFFNRNGSLLFLINPAGTRLALHDQDSGEQSLRILADAGGGLYFDGDEKEIATQIADLESAYYELSFPDSDEYQGVDMNLEIRAKNPDVRITTVKRVSRGLEYRQMSQLEREVLVLNLLDRGPYAQAKLRVVEGESRVSREGDVDFFVIRLPRELSRSEWDIFKVWRKPDAGTISIEVEHILSGSAELAVNMKQRKGFRHELVLVNGRTGTTFVVQK
;
A
#
# COMPACT_ATOMS: atom_id res chain seq x y z
N MET A 1 -51.62 1.06 62.52
CA MET A 1 -52.07 1.89 63.65
C MET A 1 -50.92 2.00 64.65
N MET A 2 -50.49 3.24 64.91
CA MET A 2 -49.79 3.69 66.12
C MET A 2 -48.42 3.12 66.55
N ARG A 3 -47.47 4.08 66.55
CA ARG A 3 -46.69 4.55 67.72
C ARG A 3 -45.31 3.95 67.99
N SER A 4 -44.36 4.89 67.87
CA SER A 4 -43.12 5.05 68.64
C SER A 4 -43.19 4.64 70.12
N LYS A 5 -42.09 4.08 70.63
CA LYS A 5 -41.50 4.29 71.97
C LYS A 5 -39.99 4.02 71.81
N PHE A 6 -39.05 4.96 71.97
CA PHE A 6 -38.53 5.57 73.21
C PHE A 6 -38.26 4.58 74.36
N ALA A 7 -36.98 4.24 74.56
CA ALA A 7 -36.29 3.95 75.83
C ALA A 7 -34.84 3.54 75.48
N ALA A 8 -33.80 4.34 75.72
CA ALA A 8 -33.18 4.71 76.99
C ALA A 8 -31.89 3.91 77.24
N PHE A 9 -30.82 4.66 77.51
CA PHE A 9 -29.62 4.31 78.27
C PHE A 9 -28.65 3.24 77.72
N ALA A 10 -27.48 3.72 77.30
CA ALA A 10 -26.25 3.46 78.06
C ALA A 10 -25.11 4.35 77.53
N VAL A 11 -24.74 5.34 78.33
CA VAL A 11 -23.44 6.01 78.21
C VAL A 11 -22.40 4.98 78.63
N PHE A 12 -21.69 4.41 77.66
CA PHE A 12 -20.45 3.67 77.91
C PHE A 12 -19.29 4.50 77.39
N LEU A 13 -18.66 5.18 78.34
CA LEU A 13 -17.37 5.82 78.21
C LEU A 13 -16.31 4.70 78.08
N VAL A 14 -16.01 4.26 76.85
CA VAL A 14 -14.85 3.39 76.59
C VAL A 14 -13.73 4.26 76.03
N GLY A 15 -12.56 4.08 76.63
CA GLY A 15 -11.42 4.96 76.53
C GLY A 15 -10.98 5.26 75.10
N LEU A 16 -10.69 6.54 74.89
CA LEU A 16 -9.74 7.05 73.90
C LEU A 16 -8.37 6.38 74.11
N THR A 17 -8.18 5.19 73.56
CA THR A 17 -6.86 4.76 73.09
C THR A 17 -6.70 5.35 71.70
N ALA A 18 -5.92 6.44 71.61
CA ALA A 18 -5.42 6.99 70.36
C ALA A 18 -4.57 5.92 69.66
N GLY A 19 -5.23 5.04 68.92
CA GLY A 19 -4.58 4.19 67.94
C GLY A 19 -4.09 5.10 66.82
N PHE A 20 -2.77 5.22 66.69
CA PHE A 20 -2.13 5.65 65.46
C PHE A 20 -2.60 4.72 64.34
N LEU A 21 -3.66 5.11 63.63
CA LEU A 21 -3.96 4.51 62.35
C LEU A 21 -2.82 4.92 61.41
N PRO A 22 -2.08 3.98 60.82
CA PRO A 22 -1.08 4.32 59.82
C PRO A 22 -1.80 5.11 58.72
N ALA A 23 -1.22 6.26 58.36
CA ALA A 23 -1.71 7.06 57.25
C ALA A 23 -1.89 6.11 56.06
N GLN A 24 -3.15 5.86 55.66
CA GLN A 24 -3.44 5.11 54.45
C GLN A 24 -2.81 5.90 53.32
N ASP A 25 -1.73 5.33 52.78
CA ASP A 25 -1.02 5.83 51.61
C ASP A 25 -2.05 5.89 50.48
N GLN A 26 -2.60 7.08 50.24
CA GLN A 26 -3.55 7.27 49.17
C GLN A 26 -2.80 6.94 47.89
N PRO A 27 -3.27 5.97 47.08
CA PRO A 27 -2.58 5.61 45.85
C PRO A 27 -2.50 6.88 45.01
N LYS A 28 -1.29 7.40 44.82
CA LYS A 28 -1.03 8.49 43.88
C LYS A 28 -1.55 8.00 42.53
N ILE A 29 -2.68 8.56 42.11
CA ILE A 29 -3.22 8.35 40.77
C ILE A 29 -2.18 8.94 39.82
N GLN A 30 -1.32 8.08 39.28
CA GLN A 30 -0.43 8.44 38.18
C GLN A 30 -1.29 8.38 36.92
N GLU A 31 -1.83 9.52 36.50
CA GLU A 31 -2.45 9.64 35.19
C GLU A 31 -1.33 9.62 34.14
N GLU A 32 -1.15 8.47 33.50
CA GLU A 32 -0.28 8.34 32.33
C GLU A 32 -0.99 8.95 31.11
N VAL A 33 -0.72 10.22 30.83
CA VAL A 33 -1.24 10.89 29.63
C VAL A 33 -0.41 10.46 28.43
N VAL A 34 -0.86 9.42 27.73
CA VAL A 34 -0.24 8.97 26.47
C VAL A 34 -0.68 9.90 25.34
N VAL A 35 0.11 10.93 25.07
CA VAL A 35 -0.10 11.81 23.90
C VAL A 35 0.35 11.09 22.64
N ARG A 36 -0.60 10.85 21.73
CA ARG A 36 -0.30 10.30 20.40
C ARG A 36 0.09 11.44 19.46
N TRP A 37 1.07 11.17 18.59
CA TRP A 37 1.58 12.13 17.62
C TRP A 37 1.41 11.59 16.20
N TRP A 38 1.13 12.50 15.28
CA TRP A 38 1.30 12.26 13.85
C TRP A 38 2.77 12.44 13.48
N LEU A 39 3.24 11.66 12.51
CA LEU A 39 4.59 11.77 11.95
C LEU A 39 4.46 11.83 10.44
N VAL A 40 4.95 12.92 9.85
CA VAL A 40 4.78 13.22 8.44
C VAL A 40 6.13 13.52 7.80
N PRO A 41 6.47 12.85 6.67
CA PRO A 41 7.67 13.18 5.92
C PRO A 41 7.52 14.53 5.20
N VAL A 42 8.55 15.36 5.27
CA VAL A 42 8.61 16.68 4.63
C VAL A 42 9.94 16.81 3.90
N TYR A 43 9.89 17.04 2.59
CA TYR A 43 11.08 17.34 1.79
C TYR A 43 11.05 18.80 1.36
N ALA A 44 12.13 19.53 1.64
CA ALA A 44 12.21 20.96 1.34
C ALA A 44 13.32 21.26 0.34
N MET A 45 12.95 21.67 -0.87
CA MET A 45 13.88 21.98 -1.95
C MET A 45 13.80 23.46 -2.30
N ASN A 46 14.91 24.11 -2.57
CA ASN A 46 14.93 25.46 -3.13
C ASN A 46 14.42 25.45 -4.58
N LYS A 47 13.94 26.59 -5.09
CA LYS A 47 13.47 26.74 -6.48
C LYS A 47 14.51 26.35 -7.55
N ASN A 48 15.79 26.46 -7.24
CA ASN A 48 16.90 26.06 -8.11
C ASN A 48 17.17 24.54 -8.08
N GLY A 49 16.40 23.76 -7.33
CA GLY A 49 16.55 22.32 -7.20
C GLY A 49 17.57 21.87 -6.14
N THR A 50 18.20 22.80 -5.40
CA THR A 50 19.12 22.41 -4.33
C THR A 50 18.37 22.13 -3.02
N PRO A 51 18.93 21.30 -2.12
CA PRO A 51 18.34 21.04 -0.81
C PRO A 51 18.20 22.31 0.06
N ALA A 52 17.03 22.54 0.66
CA ALA A 52 16.84 23.63 1.63
C ALA A 52 17.20 23.13 3.03
N LEU A 53 18.42 23.44 3.48
CA LEU A 53 18.98 22.97 4.75
C LEU A 53 18.76 23.98 5.89
N GLY A 54 18.80 23.48 7.13
CA GLY A 54 18.79 24.33 8.33
C GLY A 54 17.45 24.99 8.67
N LEU A 55 16.34 24.49 8.08
CA LEU A 55 15.00 24.97 8.38
C LEU A 55 14.59 24.62 9.81
N LYS A 56 13.86 25.53 10.46
CA LYS A 56 13.31 25.40 11.81
C LYS A 56 11.79 25.28 11.75
N ALA A 57 11.16 24.80 12.81
CA ALA A 57 9.70 24.72 12.90
C ALA A 57 9.01 26.07 12.57
N GLY A 58 9.61 27.19 13.02
CA GLY A 58 9.11 28.54 12.75
C GLY A 58 9.08 28.95 11.27
N ASP A 59 9.78 28.23 10.39
CA ASP A 59 9.81 28.48 8.94
C ASP A 59 8.64 27.83 8.20
N PHE A 60 7.82 27.05 8.89
CA PHE A 60 6.67 26.34 8.32
C PHE A 60 5.35 26.92 8.84
N GLU A 61 4.32 26.78 8.01
CA GLU A 61 2.91 26.91 8.38
C GLU A 61 2.25 25.54 8.15
N VAL A 62 1.61 25.00 9.19
CA VAL A 62 0.94 23.70 9.15
C VAL A 62 -0.55 23.93 9.35
N LEU A 63 -1.34 23.46 8.39
CA LEU A 63 -2.79 23.53 8.44
C LEU A 63 -3.40 22.13 8.33
N VAL A 64 -4.36 21.84 9.20
CA VAL A 64 -5.22 20.66 9.14
C VAL A 64 -6.64 21.12 8.84
N ASP A 65 -7.19 20.70 7.70
CA ASP A 65 -8.48 21.17 7.18
C ASP A 65 -8.62 22.71 7.20
N LYS A 66 -7.56 23.38 6.73
CA LYS A 66 -7.41 24.86 6.67
C LYS A 66 -7.36 25.55 8.04
N LYS A 67 -7.32 24.81 9.14
CA LYS A 67 -7.11 25.37 10.48
C LYS A 67 -5.62 25.27 10.86
N PRO A 68 -5.01 26.34 11.37
CA PRO A 68 -3.60 26.31 11.77
C PRO A 68 -3.39 25.35 12.95
N VAL A 69 -2.31 24.56 12.89
CA VAL A 69 -1.86 23.72 14.00
C VAL A 69 -0.93 24.54 14.89
N PRO A 70 -1.32 24.86 16.14
CA PRO A 70 -0.60 25.81 16.97
C PRO A 70 0.75 25.27 17.49
N TYR A 71 0.87 23.94 17.61
CA TYR A 71 2.06 23.28 18.14
C TYR A 71 2.43 22.09 17.26
N PHE A 72 3.64 22.12 16.72
CA PHE A 72 4.26 21.01 16.03
C PHE A 72 5.77 21.05 16.23
N ASP A 73 6.40 19.90 16.17
CA ASP A 73 7.85 19.76 16.23
C ASP A 73 8.39 19.40 14.85
N LEU A 74 9.60 19.86 14.56
CA LEU A 74 10.36 19.53 13.37
C LEU A 74 11.60 18.74 13.78
N HIS A 75 11.67 17.48 13.35
CA HIS A 75 12.84 16.62 13.53
C HIS A 75 13.73 16.75 12.30
N ILE A 76 15.03 16.98 12.50
CA ILE A 76 16.02 17.28 11.44
C ILE A 76 17.05 16.17 11.37
N LYS A 77 17.25 15.56 10.19
CA LYS A 77 18.21 14.47 9.99
C LYS A 77 19.60 15.03 10.23
N GLU A 78 20.33 14.47 11.19
CA GLU A 78 21.75 14.75 11.36
C GLU A 78 22.47 14.20 10.12
N PHE A 79 22.64 15.04 9.12
CA PHE A 79 23.53 14.74 8.01
C PHE A 79 24.95 14.75 8.56
N ARG A 80 25.76 13.75 8.18
CA ARG A 80 27.21 13.83 8.35
C ARG A 80 27.73 14.93 7.44
N VAL A 81 27.55 16.19 7.85
CA VAL A 81 28.24 17.32 7.25
C VAL A 81 29.69 17.20 7.69
N PRO A 82 30.67 17.15 6.76
CA PRO A 82 32.08 17.24 7.13
C PRO A 82 32.28 18.48 7.99
N GLU A 83 32.84 18.29 9.19
CA GLU A 83 32.89 19.27 10.27
C GLU A 83 33.36 20.67 9.81
N ALA A 84 32.43 21.62 9.74
CA ALA A 84 32.73 23.01 10.04
C ALA A 84 32.37 23.22 11.52
N ARG A 85 33.40 23.20 12.37
CA ARG A 85 33.31 23.50 13.80
C ARG A 85 32.67 24.87 14.01
N ASP A 86 31.56 24.91 14.73
CA ASP A 86 31.38 25.86 15.82
C ASP A 86 30.34 25.35 16.82
N GLN A 87 30.82 25.13 18.04
CA GLN A 87 30.03 24.69 19.18
C GLN A 87 29.35 25.91 19.81
N SER A 88 28.04 26.03 19.60
CA SER A 88 27.18 26.88 20.43
C SER A 88 26.09 26.01 21.04
N ALA A 89 26.19 25.84 22.35
CA ALA A 89 25.33 25.00 23.17
C ALA A 89 23.96 25.65 23.36
N ALA A 90 22.95 25.12 22.65
CA ALA A 90 21.57 25.13 23.10
C ALA A 90 21.11 23.66 23.14
N ALA A 91 21.01 23.11 24.35
CA ALA A 91 20.51 21.76 24.59
C ALA A 91 18.99 21.71 24.34
N GLY A 92 18.59 21.77 23.07
CA GLY A 92 17.29 21.29 22.63
C GLY A 92 17.35 19.77 22.56
N PHE A 93 16.32 19.08 23.06
CA PHE A 93 16.15 17.64 22.83
C PHE A 93 16.01 17.39 21.32
N VAL A 94 17.13 17.15 20.62
CA VAL A 94 17.10 16.65 19.25
C VAL A 94 16.67 15.19 19.33
N ARG A 95 15.36 14.94 19.16
CA ARG A 95 14.85 13.58 19.02
C ARG A 95 15.36 13.02 17.70
N ARG A 96 16.09 11.89 17.78
CA ARG A 96 16.54 11.14 16.61
C ARG A 96 15.34 10.52 15.88
N PHE A 97 15.45 10.36 14.57
CA PHE A 97 14.46 9.65 13.73
C PHE A 97 14.45 8.17 14.10
N GLU A 98 13.63 7.80 15.07
CA GLU A 98 13.52 6.39 15.44
C GLU A 98 12.50 5.64 14.57
N LYS A 99 11.66 6.36 13.81
CA LYS A 99 10.46 5.78 13.16
C LYS A 99 10.31 6.03 11.64
N LYS A 100 11.36 6.41 10.90
CA LYS A 100 11.30 6.43 9.41
C LYS A 100 11.25 5.00 8.87
N LEU A 101 10.25 4.70 8.05
CA LEU A 101 10.06 3.42 7.40
C LEU A 101 10.06 3.60 5.88
N VAL A 102 11.01 2.96 5.21
CA VAL A 102 11.23 3.04 3.78
C VAL A 102 10.78 1.75 3.11
N PHE A 103 9.86 1.86 2.15
CA PHE A 103 9.41 0.76 1.31
C PHE A 103 10.15 0.82 -0.03
N LEU A 104 10.84 -0.25 -0.36
CA LEU A 104 11.48 -0.47 -1.65
C LEU A 104 10.62 -1.44 -2.45
N VAL A 105 9.88 -0.94 -3.44
CA VAL A 105 8.91 -1.72 -4.22
C VAL A 105 9.44 -1.89 -5.63
N PHE A 106 9.74 -3.13 -6.03
CA PHE A 106 10.25 -3.45 -7.36
C PHE A 106 9.14 -4.01 -8.24
N ASP A 107 8.87 -3.35 -9.35
CA ASP A 107 7.94 -3.84 -10.35
C ASP A 107 8.63 -4.84 -11.29
N SER A 108 8.51 -6.13 -10.98
CA SER A 108 8.95 -7.22 -11.84
C SER A 108 7.87 -7.66 -12.84
N ALA A 109 6.71 -7.00 -12.82
CA ALA A 109 5.58 -7.30 -13.67
C ALA A 109 5.71 -6.64 -15.04
N PHE A 110 6.13 -5.37 -15.09
CA PHE A 110 6.34 -4.62 -16.33
C PHE A 110 7.80 -4.23 -16.60
N SER A 111 8.68 -4.26 -15.59
CA SER A 111 10.09 -3.96 -15.83
C SER A 111 10.86 -5.20 -16.27
N ASN A 112 11.62 -5.07 -17.35
CA ASN A 112 12.49 -6.15 -17.83
C ASN A 112 13.72 -6.35 -16.90
N TYR A 113 14.44 -7.45 -17.12
CA TYR A 113 15.60 -7.82 -16.31
C TYR A 113 16.68 -6.73 -16.23
N VAL A 114 17.05 -6.12 -17.36
CA VAL A 114 18.13 -5.12 -17.42
C VAL A 114 17.76 -3.87 -16.61
N LEU A 115 16.50 -3.45 -16.71
CA LEU A 115 15.98 -2.29 -15.99
C LEU A 115 15.84 -2.57 -14.49
N LEU A 116 15.48 -3.80 -14.11
CA LEU A 116 15.48 -4.20 -12.70
C LEU A 116 16.88 -4.21 -12.10
N GLU A 117 17.90 -4.67 -12.83
CA GLU A 117 19.29 -4.61 -12.35
C GLU A 117 19.76 -3.16 -12.11
N LYS A 118 19.34 -2.21 -12.95
CA LYS A 118 19.56 -0.78 -12.69
C LYS A 118 18.81 -0.32 -11.44
N ALA A 119 17.53 -0.67 -11.31
CA ALA A 119 16.72 -0.32 -10.15
C ALA A 119 17.32 -0.82 -8.84
N LYS A 120 17.87 -2.05 -8.81
CA LYS A 120 18.57 -2.60 -7.64
C LYS A 120 19.77 -1.76 -7.24
N LYS A 121 20.56 -1.30 -8.20
CA LYS A 121 21.74 -0.46 -7.91
C LYS A 121 21.33 0.92 -7.39
N VAL A 122 20.31 1.54 -7.98
CA VAL A 122 19.74 2.80 -7.46
C VAL A 122 19.24 2.59 -6.02
N ALA A 123 18.46 1.54 -5.75
CA ALA A 123 17.99 1.21 -4.41
C ALA A 123 19.15 1.00 -3.42
N GLY A 124 20.21 0.30 -3.83
CA GLY A 124 21.42 0.11 -3.03
C GLY A 124 22.11 1.43 -2.69
N ALA A 125 22.27 2.33 -3.66
CA ALA A 125 22.85 3.65 -3.45
C ALA A 125 22.01 4.49 -2.47
N MET A 126 20.69 4.47 -2.62
CA MET A 126 19.75 5.16 -1.74
C MET A 126 19.79 4.64 -0.30
N MET A 127 19.75 3.31 -0.11
CA MET A 127 19.85 2.71 1.22
C MET A 127 21.12 3.13 1.96
N ASN A 128 22.22 3.33 1.23
CA ASN A 128 23.49 3.77 1.82
C ASN A 128 23.46 5.23 2.29
N GLN A 129 22.62 6.07 1.68
CA GLN A 129 22.45 7.49 2.05
C GLN A 129 21.44 7.72 3.17
N GLU A 130 20.64 6.69 3.49
CA GLU A 130 19.70 6.78 4.60
C GLU A 130 20.41 6.81 5.96
N GLY A 131 19.75 7.38 6.96
CA GLY A 131 20.26 7.42 8.34
C GLY A 131 20.20 6.05 9.03
N GLU A 132 20.97 5.84 10.09
CA GLU A 132 20.99 4.57 10.86
C GLU A 132 19.64 4.22 11.51
N GLY A 133 18.78 5.22 11.73
CA GLY A 133 17.44 5.03 12.31
C GLY A 133 16.40 4.45 11.34
N ALA A 134 16.64 4.52 10.03
CA ALA A 134 15.68 4.09 9.02
C ALA A 134 15.50 2.57 8.98
N GLN A 135 14.25 2.12 8.95
CA GLN A 135 13.88 0.72 8.70
C GLN A 135 13.46 0.55 7.25
N PHE A 136 13.71 -0.64 6.69
CA PHE A 136 13.43 -0.96 5.30
C PHE A 136 12.50 -2.16 5.19
N ILE A 137 11.58 -2.10 4.23
CA ILE A 137 10.76 -3.22 3.75
C ILE A 137 10.98 -3.32 2.24
N ALA A 138 11.39 -4.50 1.77
CA ALA A 138 11.52 -4.79 0.35
C ALA A 138 10.32 -5.63 -0.13
N LEU A 139 9.69 -5.18 -1.21
CA LEU A 139 8.53 -5.82 -1.84
C LEU A 139 8.78 -5.94 -3.34
N SER A 140 8.16 -6.93 -3.98
CA SER A 140 8.13 -7.05 -5.44
C SER A 140 6.71 -7.26 -5.95
N ILE A 141 6.37 -6.62 -7.07
CA ILE A 141 5.14 -6.86 -7.81
C ILE A 141 5.46 -7.83 -8.93
N GLU A 142 5.00 -9.07 -8.76
CA GLU A 142 5.20 -10.16 -9.71
C GLU A 142 3.99 -10.27 -10.67
N PRO A 143 4.20 -10.55 -11.96
CA PRO A 143 3.17 -10.42 -13.00
C PRO A 143 1.93 -11.29 -12.79
N PHE A 144 2.08 -12.44 -12.11
CA PHE A 144 0.97 -13.37 -11.85
C PHE A 144 0.75 -13.68 -10.37
N LYS A 145 1.72 -13.35 -9.52
CA LYS A 145 1.64 -13.59 -8.07
C LYS A 145 1.23 -12.33 -7.29
N GLY A 146 1.26 -11.16 -7.94
CA GLY A 146 1.00 -9.89 -7.27
C GLY A 146 2.11 -9.52 -6.31
N LEU A 147 1.74 -8.86 -5.21
CA LEU A 147 2.70 -8.36 -4.23
C LEU A 147 3.34 -9.51 -3.43
N GLN A 148 4.66 -9.59 -3.45
CA GLN A 148 5.46 -10.51 -2.65
C GLN A 148 6.31 -9.74 -1.65
N ALA A 149 6.34 -10.22 -0.40
CA ALA A 149 7.27 -9.71 0.60
C ALA A 149 8.63 -10.38 0.42
N ILE A 150 9.69 -9.57 0.31
CA ILE A 150 11.04 -10.05 0.12
C ILE A 150 11.79 -10.08 1.45
N ALA A 151 11.79 -8.94 2.16
CA ALA A 151 12.47 -8.80 3.43
C ALA A 151 11.96 -7.58 4.22
N GLY A 152 12.24 -7.55 5.52
CA GLY A 152 11.89 -6.47 6.44
C GLY A 152 10.57 -6.69 7.21
N PRO A 153 10.19 -5.76 8.10
CA PRO A 153 10.90 -4.53 8.44
C PRO A 153 12.20 -4.80 9.19
N THR A 154 13.32 -4.19 8.76
CA THR A 154 14.63 -4.32 9.43
C THR A 154 15.51 -3.09 9.19
N ARG A 155 16.47 -2.84 10.09
CA ARG A 155 17.55 -1.84 9.88
C ARG A 155 18.77 -2.44 9.18
N ASP A 156 18.82 -3.77 9.04
CA ASP A 156 19.92 -4.47 8.39
C ASP A 156 19.85 -4.29 6.86
N ARG A 157 20.63 -3.33 6.37
CA ARG A 157 20.73 -2.98 4.94
C ARG A 157 21.34 -4.10 4.13
N SER A 158 22.29 -4.85 4.69
CA SER A 158 22.95 -5.95 4.02
C SER A 158 21.98 -7.11 3.80
N LEU A 159 21.16 -7.43 4.80
CA LEU A 159 20.09 -8.41 4.67
C LEU A 159 19.09 -8.00 3.59
N ILE A 160 18.66 -6.73 3.58
CA ILE A 160 17.71 -6.21 2.57
C ILE A 160 18.31 -6.32 1.16
N ALA A 161 19.54 -5.83 0.96
CA ALA A 161 20.24 -5.90 -0.32
C ALA A 161 20.39 -7.35 -0.81
N GLN A 162 20.82 -8.27 0.05
CA GLN A 162 20.96 -9.68 -0.31
C GLN A 162 19.63 -10.32 -0.73
N ASN A 163 18.53 -10.01 -0.02
CA ASN A 163 17.22 -10.53 -0.38
C ASN A 163 16.67 -9.89 -1.67
N ILE A 164 16.92 -8.60 -1.90
CA ILE A 164 16.60 -7.94 -3.18
C ILE A 164 17.32 -8.64 -4.34
N ASP A 165 18.63 -8.88 -4.21
CA ASP A 165 19.40 -9.55 -5.26
C ASP A 165 18.92 -10.97 -5.54
N ARG A 166 18.51 -11.69 -4.49
CA ARG A 166 18.05 -13.08 -4.58
C ARG A 166 16.65 -13.22 -5.17
N TYR A 167 15.72 -12.34 -4.80
CA TYR A 167 14.29 -12.54 -5.06
C TYR A 167 13.70 -11.59 -6.10
N VAL A 168 14.28 -10.40 -6.33
CA VAL A 168 13.84 -9.52 -7.42
C VAL A 168 14.48 -9.99 -8.71
N SER A 169 13.69 -10.54 -9.63
CA SER A 169 14.20 -10.96 -10.94
C SER A 169 13.15 -10.74 -12.02
N GLY A 170 13.55 -10.09 -13.12
CA GLY A 170 12.69 -10.00 -14.30
C GLY A 170 12.55 -11.34 -15.02
N LYS A 171 11.50 -11.49 -15.83
CA LYS A 171 11.34 -12.67 -16.70
C LYS A 171 12.56 -12.77 -17.64
N LYS A 172 13.36 -13.84 -17.53
CA LYS A 172 14.48 -14.09 -18.46
C LYS A 172 14.04 -14.23 -19.92
N ALA A 173 12.80 -14.65 -20.16
CA ALA A 173 12.24 -14.71 -21.52
C ALA A 173 12.09 -13.32 -22.15
N ASP A 174 11.83 -12.29 -21.34
CA ASP A 174 11.75 -10.91 -21.84
C ASP A 174 13.12 -10.36 -22.21
N TYR A 175 14.21 -10.84 -21.58
CA TYR A 175 15.58 -10.52 -22.02
C TYR A 175 15.85 -10.98 -23.47
N LEU A 176 15.35 -12.16 -23.84
CA LEU A 176 15.48 -12.68 -25.22
C LEU A 176 14.63 -11.87 -26.21
N ARG A 177 13.44 -11.41 -25.80
CA ARG A 177 12.56 -10.57 -26.63
C ARG A 177 13.07 -9.13 -26.73
N SER A 178 13.51 -8.53 -25.63
CA SER A 178 14.09 -7.18 -25.61
C SER A 178 15.40 -7.12 -26.39
N SER A 179 16.23 -8.16 -26.31
CA SER A 179 17.44 -8.28 -27.15
C SER A 179 17.13 -8.42 -28.65
N ALA A 180 15.94 -8.91 -29.01
CA ALA A 180 15.50 -8.98 -30.40
C ALA A 180 14.93 -7.63 -30.91
N MET A 181 14.44 -6.76 -30.02
CA MET A 181 13.92 -5.43 -30.35
C MET A 181 14.99 -4.33 -30.26
N ASP A 182 15.95 -4.42 -29.32
CA ASP A 182 17.11 -3.52 -29.22
C ASP A 182 18.15 -3.86 -30.31
N SER A 183 17.95 -3.36 -31.53
CA SER A 183 18.97 -3.10 -32.56
C SER A 183 19.75 -4.26 -33.19
N THR A 184 19.49 -5.52 -32.81
CA THR A 184 19.92 -6.70 -33.56
C THR A 184 18.81 -7.72 -33.65
N SER A 185 17.63 -7.29 -34.13
CA SER A 185 16.78 -8.25 -34.84
C SER A 185 17.72 -9.01 -35.78
N ILE A 186 17.74 -10.34 -35.67
CA ILE A 186 18.53 -11.20 -36.56
C ILE A 186 18.34 -10.59 -37.93
N ARG A 187 19.38 -9.96 -38.50
CA ARG A 187 19.27 -9.20 -39.76
C ARG A 187 18.47 -10.10 -40.65
N ASN A 188 17.28 -9.65 -41.03
CA ASN A 188 16.46 -10.46 -41.88
C ASN A 188 17.28 -10.65 -43.15
N VAL A 189 17.84 -11.86 -43.32
CA VAL A 189 18.88 -12.12 -44.33
C VAL A 189 18.27 -12.06 -45.73
N TYR A 190 16.95 -11.99 -45.78
CA TYR A 190 16.13 -11.90 -46.96
C TYR A 190 15.86 -10.42 -47.30
N PRO A 191 16.19 -9.97 -48.51
CA PRO A 191 15.83 -8.64 -49.01
C PRO A 191 14.32 -8.39 -48.93
N GLU A 192 13.89 -7.12 -48.86
CA GLU A 192 12.50 -6.72 -49.16
C GLU A 192 12.12 -7.29 -50.55
N GLY A 193 11.01 -8.04 -50.63
CA GLY A 193 10.53 -8.74 -51.83
C GLY A 193 10.85 -10.25 -51.91
N ASP A 194 11.68 -10.80 -51.03
CA ASP A 194 11.99 -12.24 -51.04
C ASP A 194 10.89 -13.04 -50.32
N ARG A 195 10.27 -14.00 -51.02
CA ARG A 195 9.22 -14.88 -50.48
C ARG A 195 9.64 -15.73 -49.27
N ARG A 196 10.93 -15.82 -48.95
CA ARG A 196 11.44 -16.50 -47.74
C ARG A 196 11.64 -15.53 -46.58
N ASN A 197 11.48 -14.23 -46.83
CA ASN A 197 11.43 -13.22 -45.80
C ASN A 197 10.26 -13.56 -44.86
N PRO A 198 10.54 -13.89 -43.58
CA PRO A 198 9.47 -14.15 -42.62
C PRO A 198 8.52 -12.95 -42.51
N ASP A 199 9.00 -11.71 -42.70
CA ASP A 199 8.14 -10.52 -42.64
C ASP A 199 7.16 -10.43 -43.83
N GLU A 200 7.43 -11.07 -44.98
CA GLU A 200 6.54 -11.09 -46.15
C GLU A 200 5.58 -12.30 -46.19
N LEU A 201 5.97 -13.44 -45.61
CA LEU A 201 5.08 -14.59 -45.42
C LEU A 201 4.03 -14.36 -44.32
N TRP A 202 4.18 -13.27 -43.56
CA TRP A 202 3.21 -12.81 -42.58
C TRP A 202 2.20 -11.90 -43.27
N THR A 203 1.02 -12.42 -43.58
CA THR A 203 -0.07 -11.60 -44.13
C THR A 203 -0.35 -10.43 -43.17
N PRO A 204 -0.11 -9.15 -43.54
CA PRO A 204 0.02 -8.02 -42.60
C PRO A 204 -1.20 -7.60 -41.77
N GLY A 205 -2.23 -8.44 -41.62
CA GLY A 205 -3.47 -8.06 -40.90
C GLY A 205 -4.10 -9.11 -40.00
N ARG A 206 -3.77 -10.41 -40.13
CA ARG A 206 -4.50 -11.48 -39.38
C ARG A 206 -3.73 -12.18 -38.27
N ARG A 207 -2.41 -12.34 -38.36
CA ARG A 207 -1.61 -12.98 -37.28
C ARG A 207 -0.94 -11.97 -36.35
N VAL A 208 -0.45 -10.86 -36.90
CA VAL A 208 0.06 -9.72 -36.10
C VAL A 208 -1.02 -9.27 -35.11
N SER A 209 -2.26 -9.11 -35.58
CA SER A 209 -3.40 -8.80 -34.72
C SER A 209 -3.73 -9.88 -33.68
N GLN A 210 -3.47 -11.16 -33.92
CA GLN A 210 -3.69 -12.21 -32.91
C GLN A 210 -2.61 -12.21 -31.83
N LEU A 211 -1.33 -12.05 -32.20
CA LEU A 211 -0.24 -11.95 -31.24
C LEU A 211 -0.35 -10.66 -30.43
N GLU A 212 -0.60 -9.52 -31.08
CA GLU A 212 -0.86 -8.24 -30.41
C GLU A 212 -2.06 -8.34 -29.46
N ARG A 213 -3.15 -9.03 -29.86
CA ARG A 213 -4.31 -9.26 -28.98
C ARG A 213 -3.96 -10.13 -27.77
N LEU A 214 -3.14 -11.17 -27.95
CA LEU A 214 -2.69 -12.03 -26.86
C LEU A 214 -1.78 -11.25 -25.90
N ASP A 215 -0.82 -10.49 -26.43
CA ASP A 215 0.09 -9.66 -25.65
C ASP A 215 -0.67 -8.56 -24.91
N THR A 216 -1.62 -7.89 -25.57
CA THR A 216 -2.51 -6.89 -24.94
C THR A 216 -3.36 -7.54 -23.85
N GLY A 217 -3.92 -8.73 -24.09
CA GLY A 217 -4.69 -9.47 -23.10
C GLY A 217 -3.87 -9.87 -21.87
N GLU A 218 -2.63 -10.32 -22.08
CA GLU A 218 -1.68 -10.62 -21.00
C GLU A 218 -1.30 -9.35 -20.23
N ALA A 219 -0.96 -8.27 -20.94
CA ALA A 219 -0.60 -6.99 -20.32
C ALA A 219 -1.73 -6.42 -19.47
N ARG A 220 -2.98 -6.53 -19.94
CA ARG A 220 -4.18 -6.16 -19.15
C ARG A 220 -4.34 -7.02 -17.91
N ARG A 221 -4.14 -8.34 -18.02
CA ARG A 221 -4.17 -9.24 -16.87
C ARG A 221 -3.10 -8.84 -15.85
N ILE A 222 -1.88 -8.56 -16.32
CA ILE A 222 -0.76 -8.11 -15.47
C ILE A 222 -1.10 -6.75 -14.82
N ALA A 223 -1.73 -5.82 -15.54
CA ALA A 223 -2.14 -4.52 -15.01
C ALA A 223 -3.15 -4.67 -13.86
N SER A 224 -4.10 -5.60 -13.98
CA SER A 224 -5.03 -5.93 -12.89
C SER A 224 -4.29 -6.46 -11.65
N VAL A 225 -3.33 -7.38 -11.84
CA VAL A 225 -2.48 -7.90 -10.74
C VAL A 225 -1.66 -6.78 -10.10
N TYR A 226 -1.05 -5.91 -10.90
CA TYR A 226 -0.28 -4.75 -10.44
C TYR A 226 -1.14 -3.81 -9.60
N THR A 227 -2.35 -3.50 -10.07
CA THR A 227 -3.31 -2.63 -9.37
C THR A 227 -3.66 -3.18 -8.00
N ARG A 228 -3.97 -4.47 -7.91
CA ARG A 228 -4.24 -5.16 -6.64
C ARG A 228 -3.01 -5.13 -5.72
N ALA A 229 -1.81 -5.30 -6.28
CA ALA A 229 -0.57 -5.20 -5.51
C ALA A 229 -0.42 -3.79 -4.91
N MET A 230 -0.71 -2.73 -5.66
CA MET A 230 -0.67 -1.35 -5.15
C MET A 230 -1.71 -1.10 -4.04
N VAL A 231 -2.93 -1.61 -4.18
CA VAL A 231 -3.93 -1.55 -3.10
C VAL A 231 -3.46 -2.34 -1.87
N THR A 232 -2.81 -3.49 -2.08
CA THR A 232 -2.23 -4.29 -0.98
C THR A 232 -1.14 -3.51 -0.25
N ILE A 233 -0.25 -2.82 -0.98
CA ILE A 233 0.76 -1.94 -0.38
C ILE A 233 0.07 -0.87 0.46
N ASN A 234 -1.01 -0.26 -0.05
CA ASN A 234 -1.79 0.72 0.70
C ASN A 234 -2.32 0.17 2.05
N LEU A 235 -2.83 -1.07 2.06
CA LEU A 235 -3.25 -1.72 3.31
C LEU A 235 -2.07 -1.88 4.28
N ILE A 236 -0.90 -2.32 3.79
CA ILE A 236 0.33 -2.46 4.58
C ILE A 236 0.78 -1.11 5.14
N LEU A 237 0.71 -0.03 4.37
CA LEU A 237 1.07 1.30 4.84
C LEU A 237 0.19 1.77 6.00
N GLY A 238 -1.11 1.46 5.95
CA GLY A 238 -2.07 1.75 7.03
C GLY A 238 -1.81 0.99 8.33
N TYR A 239 -0.94 -0.03 8.32
CA TYR A 239 -0.50 -0.74 9.53
C TYR A 239 0.56 0.05 10.32
N PHE A 240 1.51 0.66 9.62
CA PHE A 240 2.62 1.42 10.23
C PHE A 240 2.19 2.87 10.53
N LYS A 241 1.16 3.03 11.36
CA LYS A 241 0.55 4.33 11.69
C LYS A 241 1.48 5.26 12.47
N GLU A 242 2.45 4.70 13.17
CA GLU A 242 3.42 5.44 13.99
C GLU A 242 4.71 5.76 13.24
N ASN A 243 4.82 5.35 11.98
CA ASN A 243 6.01 5.59 11.18
C ASN A 243 5.75 6.70 10.17
N SER A 244 6.77 7.53 9.97
CA SER A 244 6.89 8.32 8.74
C SER A 244 7.23 7.36 7.60
N LYS A 245 6.38 7.31 6.58
CA LYS A 245 6.45 6.30 5.53
C LYS A 245 6.86 6.93 4.21
N VAL A 246 7.86 6.36 3.58
CA VAL A 246 8.30 6.74 2.22
C VAL A 246 8.32 5.48 1.37
N VAL A 247 7.72 5.54 0.19
CA VAL A 247 7.66 4.44 -0.76
C VAL A 247 8.44 4.84 -2.00
N TYR A 248 9.46 4.07 -2.34
CA TYR A 248 10.12 4.14 -3.64
C TYR A 248 9.65 2.98 -4.50
N LEU A 249 8.91 3.32 -5.56
CA LEU A 249 8.44 2.37 -6.55
C LEU A 249 9.37 2.42 -7.76
N PHE A 250 10.15 1.36 -7.94
CA PHE A 250 11.01 1.15 -9.08
C PHE A 250 10.23 0.43 -10.17
N SER A 251 9.78 1.16 -11.19
CA SER A 251 8.86 0.64 -12.21
C SER A 251 9.01 1.37 -13.53
N CYS A 252 8.74 0.68 -14.63
CA CYS A 252 8.58 1.29 -15.96
C CYS A 252 7.14 1.79 -16.20
N GLY A 253 6.21 1.46 -15.30
CA GLY A 253 4.80 1.76 -15.41
C GLY A 253 4.03 0.76 -16.26
N ILE A 254 2.72 0.98 -16.32
CA ILE A 254 1.78 0.15 -17.06
C ILE A 254 1.63 0.73 -18.48
N PRO A 255 1.86 -0.06 -19.54
CA PRO A 255 1.76 0.40 -20.92
C PRO A 255 0.33 0.89 -21.22
N GLN A 256 0.22 1.92 -22.07
CA GLN A 256 -1.06 2.55 -22.39
C GLN A 256 -2.05 1.57 -23.03
N SER A 257 -1.60 0.64 -23.86
CA SER A 257 -2.41 -0.45 -24.42
C SER A 257 -3.06 -1.36 -23.37
N ALA A 258 -2.44 -1.49 -22.18
CA ALA A 258 -3.03 -2.19 -21.04
C ALA A 258 -3.99 -1.32 -20.21
N MET A 259 -3.90 0.01 -20.34
CA MET A 259 -4.80 0.98 -19.67
C MET A 259 -6.01 1.36 -20.51
N ASP A 260 -5.87 1.36 -21.83
CA ASP A 260 -6.93 1.72 -22.74
C ASP A 260 -7.84 0.53 -23.00
N TRP A 261 -8.85 0.42 -22.16
CA TRP A 261 -10.03 -0.36 -22.50
C TRP A 261 -10.85 0.42 -23.52
N LYS A 262 -10.51 0.30 -24.80
CA LYS A 262 -11.55 0.44 -25.83
C LYS A 262 -12.49 -0.71 -25.57
N THR A 263 -13.71 -0.43 -25.13
CA THR A 263 -14.82 -1.38 -25.24
C THR A 263 -14.85 -1.77 -26.71
N GLU A 264 -14.19 -2.88 -27.06
CA GLU A 264 -14.48 -3.56 -28.30
C GLU A 264 -15.97 -3.85 -28.18
N GLY A 265 -16.79 -3.07 -28.89
CA GLY A 265 -18.23 -3.25 -28.89
C GLY A 265 -18.46 -4.74 -29.11
N HIS A 266 -19.15 -5.39 -28.17
CA HIS A 266 -19.39 -6.81 -28.31
C HIS A 266 -20.33 -6.94 -29.50
N VAL A 267 -19.76 -7.19 -30.67
CA VAL A 267 -20.52 -7.49 -31.86
C VAL A 267 -21.02 -8.90 -31.64
N ASP A 268 -22.34 -9.06 -31.60
CA ASP A 268 -22.96 -10.36 -31.49
C ASP A 268 -22.58 -11.22 -32.74
N PRO A 269 -22.87 -12.53 -32.75
CA PRO A 269 -22.62 -13.38 -33.91
C PRO A 269 -23.32 -12.93 -35.20
N THR A 270 -24.26 -11.98 -35.13
CA THR A 270 -25.03 -11.43 -36.25
C THR A 270 -24.44 -10.15 -36.82
N GLY A 271 -23.38 -9.60 -36.21
CA GLY A 271 -22.77 -8.35 -36.66
C GLY A 271 -23.38 -7.09 -36.01
N GLN A 272 -24.31 -7.22 -35.07
CA GLN A 272 -24.94 -6.09 -34.38
C GLN A 272 -24.22 -5.80 -33.05
N MET A 273 -24.04 -4.52 -32.75
CA MET A 273 -23.53 -4.10 -31.43
C MET A 273 -24.55 -4.52 -30.37
N ALA A 274 -24.13 -5.31 -29.39
CA ALA A 274 -24.97 -5.68 -28.26
C ALA A 274 -25.57 -4.42 -27.62
N GLY A 275 -26.89 -4.43 -27.44
CA GLY A 275 -27.65 -3.28 -26.96
C GLY A 275 -27.11 -2.75 -25.63
N THR A 276 -27.16 -1.43 -25.47
CA THR A 276 -26.65 -0.65 -24.33
C THR A 276 -27.20 -1.07 -22.96
N ASP A 277 -28.27 -1.86 -22.92
CA ASP A 277 -29.01 -2.18 -21.70
C ASP A 277 -28.39 -3.34 -20.88
N ASP A 278 -27.46 -4.11 -21.45
CA ASP A 278 -26.66 -5.12 -20.73
C ASP A 278 -25.27 -4.60 -20.30
N MET A 279 -25.03 -3.29 -20.44
CA MET A 279 -23.81 -2.62 -20.02
C MET A 279 -23.83 -2.38 -18.50
N PHE A 280 -24.06 -3.44 -17.71
CA PHE A 280 -23.86 -3.40 -16.27
C PHE A 280 -22.41 -3.01 -15.99
N LEU A 281 -22.24 -1.93 -15.24
CA LEU A 281 -21.04 -1.49 -14.53
C LEU A 281 -20.61 -2.53 -13.47
N ASN A 282 -20.52 -3.80 -13.86
CA ASN A 282 -19.64 -4.71 -13.17
C ASN A 282 -18.24 -4.18 -13.42
N ILE A 283 -17.63 -3.62 -12.37
CA ILE A 283 -16.19 -3.48 -12.27
C ILE A 283 -15.63 -4.90 -12.35
N ARG A 284 -15.54 -5.44 -13.57
CA ARG A 284 -14.79 -6.65 -13.80
C ARG A 284 -13.35 -6.33 -13.37
N PRO A 285 -12.61 -7.30 -12.84
CA PRO A 285 -11.16 -7.19 -12.60
C PRO A 285 -10.35 -6.60 -13.77
N ASP A 286 -10.96 -6.52 -14.95
CA ASP A 286 -10.41 -6.14 -16.24
C ASP A 286 -10.62 -4.64 -16.58
N HIS A 287 -11.44 -3.89 -15.82
CA HIS A 287 -11.63 -2.44 -16.02
C HIS A 287 -10.56 -1.63 -15.30
N PHE A 288 -9.33 -1.75 -15.79
CA PHE A 288 -8.26 -0.85 -15.39
C PHE A 288 -8.41 0.48 -16.14
N ASN A 289 -8.56 1.59 -15.43
CA ASN A 289 -8.56 2.91 -16.03
C ASN A 289 -7.63 3.87 -15.27
N ARG A 290 -7.25 4.97 -15.92
CA ARG A 290 -6.38 6.00 -15.34
C ARG A 290 -6.90 6.56 -14.01
N GLN A 291 -8.22 6.57 -13.83
CA GLN A 291 -8.87 7.04 -12.61
C GLN A 291 -8.56 6.12 -11.42
N ALA A 292 -8.56 4.80 -11.62
CA ALA A 292 -8.18 3.82 -10.60
C ALA A 292 -6.73 4.01 -10.11
N LEU A 293 -5.78 4.30 -11.02
CA LEU A 293 -4.41 4.65 -10.64
C LEU A 293 -4.36 5.92 -9.79
N ALA A 294 -5.06 6.97 -10.21
CA ALA A 294 -5.12 8.21 -9.46
C ALA A 294 -5.73 7.99 -8.07
N ASP A 295 -6.77 7.18 -7.95
CA ASP A 295 -7.40 6.84 -6.66
C ASP A 295 -6.45 6.06 -5.75
N ILE A 296 -5.74 5.07 -6.31
CA ILE A 296 -4.70 4.32 -5.59
C ILE A 296 -3.61 5.26 -5.07
N ALA A 297 -3.09 6.15 -5.91
CA ALA A 297 -2.07 7.11 -5.49
C ALA A 297 -2.57 8.04 -4.37
N ARG A 298 -3.83 8.49 -4.43
CA ARG A 298 -4.44 9.26 -3.34
C ARG A 298 -4.56 8.45 -2.05
N PHE A 299 -4.75 7.13 -2.13
CA PHE A 299 -4.78 6.27 -0.94
C PHE A 299 -3.41 6.18 -0.25
N PHE A 300 -2.31 6.09 -1.00
CA PHE A 300 -0.96 6.14 -0.43
C PHE A 300 -0.77 7.42 0.41
N ASN A 301 -1.18 8.55 -0.16
CA ASN A 301 -1.10 9.84 0.49
C ASN A 301 -1.94 9.86 1.78
N ARG A 302 -3.18 9.36 1.72
CA ARG A 302 -4.10 9.24 2.87
C ARG A 302 -3.51 8.45 4.05
N ASN A 303 -2.74 7.40 3.78
CA ASN A 303 -2.05 6.64 4.84
C ASN A 303 -0.80 7.33 5.40
N GLY A 304 -0.56 8.61 5.06
CA GLY A 304 0.60 9.36 5.50
C GLY A 304 1.88 8.82 4.90
N SER A 305 1.84 8.36 3.65
CA SER A 305 3.02 7.93 2.91
C SER A 305 3.28 8.80 1.69
N LEU A 306 4.55 9.11 1.43
CA LEU A 306 4.99 9.72 0.19
C LEU A 306 5.37 8.63 -0.81
N LEU A 307 4.93 8.80 -2.06
CA LEU A 307 5.22 7.88 -3.14
C LEU A 307 6.23 8.53 -4.10
N PHE A 308 7.42 7.96 -4.23
CA PHE A 308 8.43 8.36 -5.19
C PHE A 308 8.53 7.30 -6.28
N LEU A 309 8.43 7.73 -7.53
CA LEU A 309 8.36 6.89 -8.70
C LEU A 309 9.70 6.97 -9.39
N ILE A 310 10.39 5.84 -9.51
CA ILE A 310 11.73 5.76 -10.10
C ILE A 310 11.61 4.95 -11.38
N ASN A 311 11.82 5.60 -12.52
CA ASN A 311 11.80 4.95 -13.82
C ASN A 311 13.22 4.58 -14.27
N PRO A 312 13.65 3.31 -14.12
CA PRO A 312 15.00 2.88 -14.50
C PRO A 312 15.23 2.84 -16.01
N ALA A 313 14.18 2.96 -16.83
CA ALA A 313 14.31 3.06 -18.29
C ALA A 313 15.01 4.35 -18.71
N GLY A 314 14.84 5.42 -17.92
CA GLY A 314 15.26 6.77 -18.25
C GLY A 314 14.53 7.33 -19.47
N THR A 315 15.01 8.44 -20.01
CA THR A 315 14.47 9.15 -21.18
C THR A 315 14.66 8.42 -22.52
N ARG A 316 15.07 7.14 -22.50
CA ARG A 316 15.48 6.39 -23.70
C ARG A 316 14.30 5.89 -24.55
N LEU A 317 13.11 5.83 -23.98
CA LEU A 317 11.89 5.66 -24.77
C LEU A 317 11.51 7.06 -25.26
N ALA A 318 11.43 7.25 -26.58
CA ALA A 318 11.01 8.53 -27.13
C ALA A 318 9.73 8.97 -26.40
N LEU A 319 9.59 10.25 -26.03
CA LEU A 319 8.38 10.82 -25.40
C LEU A 319 7.07 10.51 -26.17
N HIS A 320 7.18 9.98 -27.39
CA HIS A 320 6.09 9.55 -28.25
C HIS A 320 5.78 8.05 -28.21
N ASP A 321 6.54 7.23 -27.48
CA ASP A 321 6.17 5.84 -27.23
C ASP A 321 5.06 5.81 -26.18
N GLN A 322 3.82 5.80 -26.69
CA GLN A 322 2.62 5.75 -25.87
C GLN A 322 2.60 4.52 -24.95
N ASP A 323 3.30 3.45 -25.31
CA ASP A 323 3.33 2.19 -24.54
C ASP A 323 4.54 2.06 -23.60
N SER A 324 5.32 3.14 -23.41
CA SER A 324 6.44 3.17 -22.46
C SER A 324 6.07 2.93 -21.00
N GLY A 325 4.80 3.16 -20.64
CA GLY A 325 4.29 3.09 -19.26
C GLY A 325 4.52 4.34 -18.41
N GLU A 326 5.33 5.29 -18.89
CA GLU A 326 5.68 6.52 -18.19
C GLU A 326 4.45 7.33 -17.74
N GLN A 327 3.43 7.42 -18.60
CA GLN A 327 2.21 8.15 -18.29
C GLN A 327 1.52 7.63 -17.02
N SER A 328 1.54 6.32 -16.79
CA SER A 328 0.97 5.72 -15.58
C SER A 328 1.72 6.16 -14.32
N LEU A 329 3.05 6.27 -14.38
CA LEU A 329 3.89 6.72 -13.27
C LEU A 329 3.67 8.20 -12.97
N ARG A 330 3.51 9.03 -14.01
CA ARG A 330 3.19 10.45 -13.84
C ARG A 330 1.82 10.64 -13.18
N ILE A 331 0.81 9.89 -13.60
CA ILE A 331 -0.51 9.89 -12.94
C ILE A 331 -0.37 9.54 -11.45
N LEU A 332 0.42 8.50 -11.12
CA LEU A 332 0.68 8.12 -9.73
C LEU A 332 1.40 9.22 -8.94
N ALA A 333 2.42 9.85 -9.52
CA ALA A 333 3.17 10.93 -8.88
C ALA A 333 2.28 12.14 -8.58
N ASP A 334 1.54 12.61 -9.60
CA ASP A 334 0.70 13.81 -9.52
C ASP A 334 -0.43 13.63 -8.49
N ALA A 335 -1.14 12.50 -8.57
CA ALA A 335 -2.25 12.20 -7.68
C ALA A 335 -1.79 11.85 -6.26
N GLY A 336 -0.62 11.24 -6.11
CA GLY A 336 -0.04 10.83 -4.82
C GLY A 336 0.67 11.96 -4.07
N GLY A 337 0.86 13.13 -4.69
CA GLY A 337 1.68 14.21 -4.13
C GLY A 337 3.17 13.85 -4.04
N GLY A 338 3.57 12.89 -4.87
CA GLY A 338 4.91 12.33 -4.96
C GLY A 338 5.83 13.10 -5.89
N LEU A 339 6.96 12.46 -6.21
CA LEU A 339 7.89 12.90 -7.24
C LEU A 339 8.19 11.75 -8.19
N TYR A 340 8.46 12.10 -9.45
CA TYR A 340 8.88 11.18 -10.49
C TYR A 340 10.33 11.47 -10.83
N PHE A 341 11.16 10.42 -10.87
CA PHE A 341 12.57 10.45 -11.19
C PHE A 341 12.85 9.57 -12.39
N ASP A 342 13.57 10.12 -13.36
CA ASP A 342 14.11 9.42 -14.51
C ASP A 342 15.53 9.94 -14.80
N GLY A 343 16.21 9.26 -15.72
CA GLY A 343 17.59 9.56 -16.07
C GLY A 343 18.45 8.31 -16.04
N ASP A 344 19.77 8.52 -16.01
CA ASP A 344 20.69 7.42 -15.77
C ASP A 344 20.75 7.04 -14.27
N GLU A 345 21.36 5.88 -13.99
CA GLU A 345 21.46 5.35 -12.63
C GLU A 345 22.12 6.33 -11.63
N LYS A 346 23.15 7.05 -12.07
CA LYS A 346 23.91 7.97 -11.22
C LYS A 346 23.16 9.28 -11.00
N GLU A 347 22.51 9.78 -12.04
CA GLU A 347 21.68 10.97 -12.00
C GLU A 347 20.50 10.76 -11.06
N ILE A 348 19.75 9.67 -11.22
CA ILE A 348 18.64 9.32 -10.31
C ILE A 348 19.15 9.20 -8.87
N ALA A 349 20.25 8.47 -8.65
CA ALA A 349 20.82 8.31 -7.31
C ALA A 349 21.26 9.66 -6.70
N THR A 350 21.75 10.60 -7.51
CA THR A 350 22.15 11.94 -7.06
C THR A 350 20.93 12.80 -6.73
N GLN A 351 19.92 12.83 -7.60
CA GLN A 351 18.68 13.58 -7.36
C GLN A 351 17.98 13.11 -6.08
N ILE A 352 17.95 11.80 -5.83
CA ILE A 352 17.40 11.23 -4.61
C ILE A 352 18.30 11.55 -3.41
N ALA A 353 19.62 11.53 -3.55
CA ALA A 353 20.53 11.94 -2.48
C ALA A 353 20.28 13.37 -2.03
N ASP A 354 20.13 14.28 -2.99
CA ASP A 354 19.85 15.68 -2.76
C ASP A 354 18.48 15.82 -2.07
N LEU A 355 17.46 15.13 -2.56
CA LEU A 355 16.15 15.09 -1.92
C LEU A 355 16.24 14.59 -0.46
N GLU A 356 16.90 13.46 -0.21
CA GLU A 356 17.08 12.89 1.12
C GLU A 356 17.90 13.78 2.05
N SER A 357 18.78 14.60 1.50
CA SER A 357 19.53 15.62 2.25
C SER A 357 18.64 16.77 2.75
N ALA A 358 17.47 16.92 2.16
CA ALA A 358 16.45 17.90 2.51
C ALA A 358 15.25 17.27 3.24
N TYR A 359 15.43 16.08 3.84
CA TYR A 359 14.40 15.38 4.59
C TYR A 359 14.25 15.93 6.02
N TYR A 360 13.00 16.23 6.37
CA TYR A 360 12.53 16.59 7.70
C TYR A 360 11.35 15.68 8.07
N GLU A 361 11.13 15.51 9.37
CA GLU A 361 9.94 14.83 9.88
C GLU A 361 9.18 15.79 10.76
N LEU A 362 7.92 16.05 10.41
CA LEU A 362 7.05 16.95 11.15
C LEU A 362 6.13 16.12 12.04
N SER A 363 6.02 16.49 13.31
CA SER A 363 5.08 15.87 14.24
C SER A 363 4.13 16.86 14.88
N PHE A 364 2.86 16.51 14.95
CA PHE A 364 1.83 17.30 15.63
C PHE A 364 0.88 16.40 16.44
N PRO A 365 0.24 16.93 17.50
CA PRO A 365 -0.57 16.10 18.38
C PRO A 365 -1.79 15.53 17.65
N ASP A 366 -2.11 14.30 17.99
CA ASP A 366 -3.32 13.62 17.53
C ASP A 366 -4.45 13.92 18.52
N SER A 367 -5.32 14.86 18.18
CA SER A 367 -6.48 15.19 19.01
C SER A 367 -7.61 14.18 18.79
N ASP A 368 -8.50 14.05 19.78
CA ASP A 368 -9.66 13.16 19.66
C ASP A 368 -10.59 13.52 18.49
N GLU A 369 -10.56 14.79 18.05
CA GLU A 369 -11.31 15.29 16.90
C GLU A 369 -10.86 14.65 15.57
N TYR A 370 -9.66 14.08 15.54
CA TYR A 370 -9.04 13.51 14.33
C TYR A 370 -9.24 12.00 14.19
N GLN A 371 -9.81 11.34 15.21
CA GLN A 371 -9.94 9.88 15.21
C GLN A 371 -10.91 9.40 14.13
N GLY A 372 -10.40 8.54 13.24
CA GLY A 372 -11.20 7.91 12.19
C GLY A 372 -11.60 8.84 11.03
N VAL A 373 -11.08 10.07 11.00
CA VAL A 373 -11.36 11.05 9.95
C VAL A 373 -10.16 11.17 9.02
N ASP A 374 -10.43 11.28 7.72
CA ASP A 374 -9.42 11.67 6.76
C ASP A 374 -9.29 13.19 6.75
N MET A 375 -8.13 13.71 7.09
CA MET A 375 -7.89 15.15 7.16
C MET A 375 -7.04 15.61 5.99
N ASN A 376 -7.30 16.81 5.48
CA ASN A 376 -6.39 17.47 4.56
C ASN A 376 -5.26 18.10 5.34
N LEU A 377 -4.03 17.77 4.98
CA LEU A 377 -2.82 18.34 5.55
C LEU A 377 -2.17 19.26 4.52
N GLU A 378 -1.88 20.48 4.95
CA GLU A 378 -1.15 21.44 4.15
C GLU A 378 0.05 21.94 4.95
N ILE A 379 1.24 21.77 4.39
CA ILE A 379 2.49 22.29 4.96
C ILE A 379 3.08 23.25 3.94
N ARG A 380 3.27 24.50 4.35
CA ARG A 380 3.85 25.56 3.53
C ARG A 380 5.15 26.04 4.15
N ALA A 381 6.13 26.35 3.32
CA ALA A 381 7.27 27.15 3.76
C ALA A 381 6.86 28.64 3.76
N LYS A 382 7.29 29.38 4.78
CA LYS A 382 7.13 30.84 4.82
C LYS A 382 8.04 31.54 3.82
N ASN A 383 9.20 30.95 3.54
CA ASN A 383 10.09 31.42 2.48
C ASN A 383 9.51 30.97 1.12
N PRO A 384 9.12 31.90 0.21
CA PRO A 384 8.55 31.55 -1.08
C PRO A 384 9.55 30.88 -2.03
N ASP A 385 10.85 30.89 -1.72
CA ASP A 385 11.88 30.20 -2.51
C ASP A 385 12.08 28.72 -2.13
N VAL A 386 11.38 28.26 -1.09
CA VAL A 386 11.40 26.87 -0.65
C VAL A 386 10.11 26.18 -1.08
N ARG A 387 10.25 25.10 -1.84
CA ARG A 387 9.18 24.19 -2.25
C ARG A 387 9.11 23.01 -1.29
N ILE A 388 7.92 22.75 -0.77
CA ILE A 388 7.65 21.60 0.11
C ILE A 388 7.00 20.47 -0.69
N THR A 389 7.54 19.27 -0.51
CA THR A 389 6.92 18.01 -0.94
C THR A 389 6.59 17.19 0.31
N THR A 390 5.30 16.94 0.52
CA THR A 390 4.80 16.24 1.71
C THR A 390 3.47 15.53 1.38
N VAL A 391 2.97 14.73 2.32
CA VAL A 391 1.63 14.15 2.21
C VAL A 391 0.58 15.26 2.29
N LYS A 392 -0.49 15.13 1.51
CA LYS A 392 -1.59 16.09 1.41
C LYS A 392 -2.77 15.71 2.30
N ARG A 393 -2.76 14.48 2.82
CA ARG A 393 -3.79 13.91 3.67
C ARG A 393 -3.13 13.03 4.73
N VAL A 394 -3.79 12.92 5.87
CA VAL A 394 -3.42 11.99 6.92
C VAL A 394 -4.68 11.30 7.45
N SER A 395 -4.56 10.02 7.76
CA SER A 395 -5.65 9.20 8.28
C SER A 395 -5.08 8.07 9.13
N ARG A 396 -5.74 7.76 10.25
CA ARG A 396 -5.32 6.69 11.15
C ARG A 396 -5.90 5.40 10.61
N GLY A 397 -5.36 4.91 9.49
CA GLY A 397 -5.67 3.65 8.79
C GLY A 397 -6.97 2.92 9.18
N LEU A 398 -7.83 2.67 8.22
CA LEU A 398 -9.22 2.26 8.43
C LEU A 398 -9.40 1.01 9.30
N GLU A 399 -10.44 1.08 10.14
CA GLU A 399 -11.06 -0.14 10.64
C GLU A 399 -11.72 -0.89 9.48
N TYR A 400 -11.91 -2.19 9.63
CA TYR A 400 -12.48 -3.03 8.57
C TYR A 400 -13.81 -2.48 8.02
N ARG A 401 -14.71 -2.00 8.90
CA ARG A 401 -15.98 -1.37 8.51
C ARG A 401 -15.85 -0.09 7.70
N GLN A 402 -14.73 0.62 7.85
CA GLN A 402 -14.47 1.86 7.15
C GLN A 402 -13.77 1.63 5.81
N MET A 403 -13.21 0.43 5.60
CA MET A 403 -12.60 0.05 4.32
C MET A 403 -13.66 0.03 3.21
N SER A 404 -13.26 0.52 2.04
CA SER A 404 -14.00 0.36 0.80
C SER A 404 -14.15 -1.11 0.42
N GLN A 405 -15.12 -1.44 -0.43
CA GLN A 405 -15.30 -2.82 -0.91
C GLN A 405 -14.02 -3.39 -1.53
N LEU A 406 -13.33 -2.62 -2.38
CA LEU A 406 -12.07 -3.03 -3.00
C LEU A 406 -10.97 -3.32 -1.97
N GLU A 407 -10.83 -2.47 -0.94
CA GLU A 407 -9.86 -2.70 0.14
C GLU A 407 -10.17 -3.99 0.91
N ARG A 408 -11.45 -4.29 1.18
CA ARG A 408 -11.87 -5.53 1.85
C ARG A 408 -11.62 -6.76 0.98
N GLU A 409 -11.90 -6.67 -0.32
CA GLU A 409 -11.62 -7.75 -1.28
C GLU A 409 -10.11 -8.03 -1.36
N VAL A 410 -9.29 -6.99 -1.46
CA VAL A 410 -7.82 -7.12 -1.48
C VAL A 410 -7.29 -7.68 -0.16
N LEU A 411 -7.86 -7.28 0.98
CA LEU A 411 -7.54 -7.84 2.29
C LEU A 411 -7.77 -9.36 2.31
N VAL A 412 -8.91 -9.81 1.80
CA VAL A 412 -9.30 -11.22 1.73
C VAL A 412 -8.37 -12.01 0.81
N LEU A 413 -8.01 -11.47 -0.34
CA LEU A 413 -7.03 -12.11 -1.22
C LEU A 413 -5.66 -12.20 -0.55
N ASN A 414 -5.22 -11.14 0.14
CA ASN A 414 -3.98 -11.15 0.90
C ASN A 414 -3.98 -12.24 1.99
N LEU A 415 -5.11 -12.44 2.68
CA LEU A 415 -5.29 -13.52 3.65
C LEU A 415 -5.14 -14.91 3.04
N LEU A 416 -5.81 -15.15 1.91
CA LEU A 416 -5.77 -16.43 1.21
C LEU A 416 -4.39 -16.75 0.64
N ASP A 417 -3.63 -15.73 0.25
CA ASP A 417 -2.25 -15.85 -0.24
C ASP A 417 -1.22 -15.87 0.89
N ARG A 418 -1.66 -15.80 2.16
CA ARG A 418 -0.78 -15.65 3.33
C ARG A 418 0.19 -14.48 3.17
N GLY A 419 -0.29 -13.41 2.53
CA GLY A 419 0.48 -12.23 2.26
C GLY A 419 0.92 -11.50 3.53
N PRO A 420 1.85 -10.54 3.40
CA PRO A 420 2.50 -9.90 4.54
C PRO A 420 1.53 -9.16 5.48
N TYR A 421 0.43 -8.61 4.96
CA TYR A 421 -0.57 -7.93 5.79
C TYR A 421 -1.30 -8.92 6.71
N ALA A 422 -1.73 -10.06 6.14
CA ALA A 422 -2.43 -11.10 6.88
C ALA A 422 -1.59 -11.64 8.05
N GLN A 423 -0.29 -11.83 7.85
CA GLN A 423 0.63 -12.33 8.86
C GLN A 423 0.84 -11.35 10.03
N ALA A 424 0.75 -10.04 9.78
CA ALA A 424 1.14 -9.02 10.76
C ALA A 424 0.01 -8.57 11.71
N LYS A 425 -1.27 -8.65 11.30
CA LYS A 425 -2.36 -7.95 12.01
C LYS A 425 -3.56 -8.82 12.35
N LEU A 426 -3.93 -9.72 11.46
CA LEU A 426 -5.19 -10.42 11.65
C LEU A 426 -4.99 -11.57 12.61
N ARG A 427 -5.84 -11.59 13.64
CA ARG A 427 -6.09 -12.82 14.40
C ARG A 427 -6.82 -13.76 13.45
N VAL A 428 -6.05 -14.41 12.58
CA VAL A 428 -6.53 -15.47 11.70
C VAL A 428 -6.77 -16.67 12.59
N VAL A 429 -8.04 -17.00 12.77
CA VAL A 429 -8.43 -18.21 13.47
C VAL A 429 -8.78 -19.23 12.40
N GLU A 430 -8.03 -20.34 12.37
CA GLU A 430 -8.45 -21.48 11.57
C GLU A 430 -9.73 -22.05 12.21
N GLY A 431 -10.85 -21.91 11.51
CA GLY A 431 -12.16 -22.35 11.99
C GLY A 431 -12.40 -23.81 11.66
N GLU A 432 -12.96 -24.57 12.61
CA GLU A 432 -13.53 -25.88 12.29
C GLU A 432 -14.76 -25.69 11.39
N SER A 433 -14.76 -26.36 10.25
CA SER A 433 -15.89 -26.39 9.34
C SER A 433 -16.28 -27.82 8.99
N ARG A 434 -17.59 -28.03 8.80
CA ARG A 434 -18.11 -29.23 8.15
C ARG A 434 -18.58 -28.85 6.75
N VAL A 435 -18.11 -29.56 5.75
CA VAL A 435 -18.49 -29.33 4.36
C VAL A 435 -19.33 -30.52 3.90
N SER A 436 -20.57 -30.25 3.52
CA SER A 436 -21.41 -31.20 2.79
C SER A 436 -21.64 -30.70 1.36
N ARG A 437 -22.00 -31.61 0.46
CA ARG A 437 -22.27 -31.30 -0.95
C ARG A 437 -23.65 -31.81 -1.32
N GLU A 438 -24.43 -30.97 -1.98
CA GLU A 438 -25.71 -31.32 -2.57
C GLU A 438 -25.79 -30.69 -3.97
N GLY A 439 -25.77 -31.54 -5.00
CA GLY A 439 -25.71 -31.09 -6.39
C GLY A 439 -24.44 -30.27 -6.70
N ASP A 440 -24.64 -29.07 -7.25
CA ASP A 440 -23.59 -28.10 -7.60
C ASP A 440 -23.34 -27.06 -6.49
N VAL A 441 -23.79 -27.32 -5.27
CA VAL A 441 -23.65 -26.42 -4.13
C VAL A 441 -22.85 -27.09 -3.01
N ASP A 442 -21.83 -26.39 -2.52
CA ASP A 442 -21.13 -26.75 -1.29
C ASP A 442 -21.78 -26.02 -0.11
N PHE A 443 -22.08 -26.76 0.94
CA PHE A 443 -22.65 -26.25 2.19
C PHE A 443 -21.58 -26.32 3.28
N PHE A 444 -21.23 -25.16 3.82
CA PHE A 444 -20.26 -24.99 4.87
C PHE A 444 -21.01 -24.69 6.17
N VAL A 445 -20.80 -25.50 7.20
CA VAL A 445 -21.23 -25.21 8.57
C VAL A 445 -20.00 -24.84 9.36
N ILE A 446 -19.90 -23.57 9.74
CA ILE A 446 -18.72 -22.98 10.37
C ILE A 446 -19.04 -22.68 11.82
N ARG A 447 -18.19 -23.16 12.74
CA ARG A 447 -18.36 -22.91 14.16
C ARG A 447 -17.68 -21.62 14.57
N LEU A 448 -18.46 -20.62 14.96
CA LEU A 448 -17.99 -19.32 15.44
C LEU A 448 -17.64 -19.39 16.94
N PRO A 449 -16.65 -18.61 17.41
CA PRO A 449 -16.42 -18.41 18.84
C PRO A 449 -17.68 -17.88 19.51
N ARG A 450 -17.95 -18.32 20.75
CA ARG A 450 -19.16 -17.96 21.48
C ARG A 450 -19.30 -16.45 21.63
N GLU A 451 -18.19 -15.75 21.82
CA GLU A 451 -18.11 -14.31 22.00
C GLU A 451 -18.52 -13.54 20.72
N LEU A 452 -18.40 -14.18 19.55
CA LEU A 452 -18.68 -13.57 18.25
C LEU A 452 -19.94 -14.15 17.56
N SER A 453 -20.62 -15.11 18.20
CA SER A 453 -21.81 -15.82 17.67
C SER A 453 -23.07 -14.96 17.44
N ARG A 454 -23.07 -13.74 17.97
CA ARG A 454 -24.14 -12.74 17.82
C ARG A 454 -23.61 -11.43 17.25
N SER A 455 -22.77 -11.55 16.23
CA SER A 455 -22.12 -10.41 15.59
C SER A 455 -22.42 -10.36 14.09
N GLU A 456 -22.15 -9.21 13.50
CA GLU A 456 -22.14 -9.01 12.06
C GLU A 456 -20.89 -9.59 11.43
N TRP A 457 -21.06 -10.23 10.28
CA TRP A 457 -20.02 -10.87 9.50
C TRP A 457 -20.16 -10.51 8.03
N ASP A 458 -19.01 -10.26 7.41
CA ASP A 458 -18.87 -10.24 5.97
C ASP A 458 -18.29 -11.58 5.53
N ILE A 459 -18.98 -12.27 4.64
CA ILE A 459 -18.64 -13.59 4.14
C ILE A 459 -18.21 -13.46 2.69
N PHE A 460 -16.94 -13.69 2.44
CA PHE A 460 -16.35 -13.65 1.12
C PHE A 460 -16.31 -15.06 0.54
N LYS A 461 -17.11 -15.29 -0.50
CA LYS A 461 -17.08 -16.50 -1.32
C LYS A 461 -16.09 -16.27 -2.44
N VAL A 462 -14.95 -16.95 -2.40
CA VAL A 462 -13.83 -16.71 -3.32
C VAL A 462 -13.64 -17.91 -4.23
N TRP A 463 -13.79 -17.68 -5.54
CA TRP A 463 -13.45 -18.65 -6.58
C TRP A 463 -12.14 -18.24 -7.22
N ARG A 464 -11.08 -19.05 -7.07
CA ARG A 464 -9.78 -18.81 -7.70
C ARG A 464 -9.43 -19.89 -8.70
N LYS A 465 -8.96 -19.48 -9.86
CA LYS A 465 -8.39 -20.38 -10.87
C LYS A 465 -6.88 -20.10 -10.98
N PRO A 466 -6.02 -20.84 -10.24
CA PRO A 466 -4.61 -20.48 -10.05
C PRO A 466 -3.81 -20.37 -11.36
N ASP A 467 -4.14 -21.21 -12.34
CA ASP A 467 -3.52 -21.26 -13.67
C ASP A 467 -3.92 -20.07 -14.55
N ALA A 468 -5.17 -19.60 -14.43
CA ALA A 468 -5.68 -18.50 -15.25
C ALA A 468 -5.46 -17.11 -14.61
N GLY A 469 -5.24 -17.05 -13.29
CA GLY A 469 -5.27 -15.80 -12.52
C GLY A 469 -6.68 -15.21 -12.39
N THR A 470 -7.71 -15.97 -12.78
CA THR A 470 -9.11 -15.54 -12.67
C THR A 470 -9.58 -15.67 -11.23
N ILE A 471 -10.12 -14.57 -10.70
CA ILE A 471 -10.64 -14.49 -9.35
C ILE A 471 -12.05 -13.89 -9.43
N SER A 472 -13.00 -14.55 -8.78
CA SER A 472 -14.34 -14.02 -8.54
C SER A 472 -14.57 -13.98 -7.05
N ILE A 473 -15.14 -12.89 -6.57
CA ILE A 473 -15.50 -12.70 -5.17
C ILE A 473 -16.98 -12.32 -5.12
N GLU A 474 -17.71 -12.95 -4.22
CA GLU A 474 -19.06 -12.55 -3.83
C GLU A 474 -19.03 -12.27 -2.32
N VAL A 475 -19.69 -11.20 -1.91
CA VAL A 475 -19.73 -10.77 -0.50
C VAL A 475 -21.16 -10.89 0.00
N GLU A 476 -21.35 -11.58 1.11
CA GLU A 476 -22.62 -11.69 1.81
C GLU A 476 -22.49 -11.12 3.23
N HIS A 477 -23.41 -10.24 3.61
CA HIS A 477 -23.44 -9.63 4.94
C HIS A 477 -24.46 -10.36 5.81
N ILE A 478 -24.02 -10.98 6.91
CA ILE A 478 -24.89 -11.77 7.80
C ILE A 478 -24.76 -11.29 9.24
N LEU A 479 -25.90 -11.10 9.91
CA LEU A 479 -25.96 -11.02 11.37
C LEU A 479 -26.14 -12.44 11.93
N SER A 480 -25.07 -13.00 12.48
CA SER A 480 -25.14 -14.32 13.11
C SER A 480 -26.07 -14.28 14.34
N GLY A 481 -26.99 -15.25 14.43
CA GLY A 481 -27.84 -15.44 15.62
C GLY A 481 -27.42 -16.63 16.49
N SER A 482 -26.42 -17.40 16.04
CA SER A 482 -26.04 -18.69 16.60
C SER A 482 -24.52 -18.92 16.49
N ALA A 483 -24.00 -19.88 17.25
CA ALA A 483 -22.58 -20.26 17.19
C ALA A 483 -22.22 -21.06 15.94
N GLU A 484 -23.20 -21.47 15.14
CA GLU A 484 -22.99 -22.09 13.84
C GLU A 484 -23.52 -21.16 12.74
N LEU A 485 -22.69 -20.99 11.71
CA LEU A 485 -23.02 -20.22 10.53
C LEU A 485 -23.03 -21.16 9.33
N ALA A 486 -24.18 -21.25 8.66
CA ALA A 486 -24.34 -22.02 7.43
C ALA A 486 -24.14 -21.10 6.23
N VAL A 487 -23.24 -21.47 5.33
CA VAL A 487 -22.93 -20.73 4.10
C VAL A 487 -23.01 -21.68 2.93
N ASN A 488 -23.72 -21.29 1.88
CA ASN A 488 -23.75 -22.04 0.62
C ASN A 488 -22.85 -21.37 -0.42
N MET A 489 -22.23 -22.19 -1.27
CA MET A 489 -21.37 -21.70 -2.33
C MET A 489 -21.55 -22.57 -3.58
N LYS A 490 -21.96 -21.93 -4.69
CA LYS A 490 -22.11 -22.61 -5.97
C LYS A 490 -20.74 -23.03 -6.51
N GLN A 491 -20.62 -24.26 -6.96
CA GLN A 491 -19.41 -24.78 -7.56
C GLN A 491 -19.18 -24.18 -8.95
N ARG A 492 -17.93 -23.79 -9.19
CA ARG A 492 -17.45 -23.42 -10.52
C ARG A 492 -16.37 -24.40 -10.95
N LYS A 493 -16.57 -25.07 -12.09
CA LYS A 493 -15.66 -26.08 -12.61
C LYS A 493 -14.27 -25.48 -12.84
N GLY A 494 -13.24 -26.12 -12.27
CA GLY A 494 -11.85 -25.67 -12.39
C GLY A 494 -11.46 -24.50 -11.48
N PHE A 495 -12.31 -24.11 -10.54
CA PHE A 495 -11.97 -23.12 -9.50
C PHE A 495 -11.78 -23.81 -8.16
N ARG A 496 -10.80 -23.32 -7.39
CA ARG A 496 -10.70 -23.54 -5.95
C ARG A 496 -11.77 -22.69 -5.24
N HIS A 497 -12.45 -23.27 -4.26
CA HIS A 497 -13.51 -22.62 -3.48
C HIS A 497 -13.02 -22.37 -2.07
N GLU A 498 -12.97 -21.10 -1.68
CA GLU A 498 -12.50 -20.68 -0.37
C GLU A 498 -13.50 -19.70 0.23
N LEU A 499 -13.71 -19.82 1.55
CA LEU A 499 -14.52 -18.89 2.31
C LEU A 499 -13.64 -18.11 3.27
N VAL A 500 -13.83 -16.79 3.32
CA VAL A 500 -13.23 -15.93 4.34
C VAL A 500 -14.32 -15.17 5.05
N LEU A 501 -14.37 -15.27 6.37
CA LEU A 501 -15.35 -14.58 7.20
C LEU A 501 -14.63 -13.52 7.99
N VAL A 502 -15.07 -12.26 7.88
CA VAL A 502 -14.50 -11.15 8.63
C VAL A 502 -15.55 -10.57 9.54
N ASN A 503 -15.28 -10.55 10.84
CA ASN A 503 -16.18 -9.97 11.83
C ASN A 503 -16.21 -8.44 11.66
N GLY A 504 -17.39 -7.86 11.43
CA GLY A 504 -17.51 -6.44 11.13
C GLY A 504 -16.96 -5.53 12.24
N ARG A 505 -17.12 -5.92 13.50
CA ARG A 505 -16.71 -5.10 14.65
C ARG A 505 -15.23 -5.24 15.00
N THR A 506 -14.73 -6.48 15.04
CA THR A 506 -13.39 -6.77 15.56
C THR A 506 -12.35 -6.96 14.46
N GLY A 507 -12.77 -7.17 13.21
CA GLY A 507 -11.90 -7.60 12.11
C GLY A 507 -11.37 -9.03 12.27
N THR A 508 -11.79 -9.78 13.30
CA THR A 508 -11.38 -11.19 13.47
C THR A 508 -11.76 -11.97 12.22
N THR A 509 -10.80 -12.72 11.69
CA THR A 509 -10.94 -13.37 10.38
C THR A 509 -10.84 -14.89 10.49
N PHE A 510 -11.76 -15.59 9.83
CA PHE A 510 -11.75 -17.05 9.68
C PHE A 510 -11.52 -17.39 8.22
N VAL A 511 -10.56 -18.26 7.97
CA VAL A 511 -10.29 -18.79 6.64
C VAL A 511 -10.71 -20.25 6.64
N VAL A 512 -11.63 -20.60 5.74
CA VAL A 512 -12.12 -21.96 5.55
C VAL A 512 -11.76 -22.40 4.12
N GLN A 513 -10.86 -23.38 4.03
CA GLN A 513 -10.41 -23.94 2.76
C GLN A 513 -11.00 -25.34 2.59
N LYS A 514 -11.48 -25.64 1.38
CA LYS A 514 -11.89 -26.98 0.96
C LYS A 514 -10.76 -27.70 0.24
#